data_AF-A0A661PK98-F1
#
_entry.id   AF-A0A661PK98-F1
#
_cell.length_a   1.000
_cell.length_b   1.000
_cell.length_c   1.000
_cell.angle_alpha   90.00
_cell.angle_beta   90.00
_cell.angle_gamma   90.00
#
_symmetry.space_group_name_H-M   'P 1'
#
loop_
_entity.id
_entity.type
_entity.pdbx_description
1 polymer ?
#
loop_
_entity_poly.entity_id
_entity_poly.type
_entity_poly.pdbx_seq_one_letter_code
_entity_poly.pdbx_strand_id
1 'polypeptide(L)'
;MSLDNKKIIPNDWYLEAEKWRKKMSELKRCPCGEIPDQLSVAFNGQGAKWATASGDCCGFWEVEFRTEYESIESDKCNQFAQQAWNDAKRHESLL
;
A
#
# COMPACT_ATOMS: atom_id res chain seq x y z
N MET A 1 16.05 15.31 -40.65
CA MET A 1 16.98 15.63 -39.56
C MET A 1 16.53 14.87 -38.33
N SER A 2 17.14 13.72 -38.06
CA SER A 2 16.97 12.95 -36.82
C SER A 2 18.18 13.25 -35.94
N LEU A 3 17.96 13.65 -34.69
CA LEU A 3 19.00 13.60 -33.67
C LEU A 3 18.56 12.57 -32.64
N ASP A 4 19.09 11.37 -32.81
CA ASP A 4 19.10 10.28 -31.84
C ASP A 4 19.84 10.71 -30.58
N ASN A 5 19.11 11.09 -29.54
CA ASN A 5 19.68 11.47 -28.25
C ASN A 5 19.54 10.31 -27.25
N LYS A 6 20.26 9.21 -27.50
CA LYS A 6 20.43 8.12 -26.55
C LYS A 6 21.32 8.58 -25.38
N LYS A 7 20.72 9.20 -24.37
CA LYS A 7 21.35 9.26 -23.03
C LYS A 7 21.40 7.83 -22.49
N ILE A 8 22.61 7.27 -22.44
CA ILE A 8 22.88 6.00 -21.78
C ILE A 8 22.68 6.24 -20.28
N ILE A 9 21.54 5.78 -19.75
CA ILE A 9 21.22 5.81 -18.33
C ILE A 9 21.92 4.61 -17.66
N PRO A 10 22.66 4.79 -16.55
CA PRO A 10 23.33 3.68 -15.88
C PRO A 10 22.33 2.60 -15.44
N ASN A 11 22.65 1.34 -15.75
CA ASN A 11 21.81 0.15 -15.64
C ASN A 11 21.34 -0.21 -14.20
N ASP A 12 21.74 0.56 -13.19
CA ASP A 12 21.50 0.30 -11.76
C ASP A 12 20.28 1.05 -11.20
N TRP A 13 19.86 2.13 -11.87
CA TRP A 13 18.71 2.94 -11.44
C TRP A 13 17.39 2.17 -11.60
N TYR A 14 17.36 1.20 -12.53
CA TYR A 14 16.20 0.36 -12.79
C TYR A 14 16.02 -0.72 -11.72
N LEU A 15 17.10 -1.31 -11.20
CA LEU A 15 17.05 -2.31 -10.15
C LEU A 15 16.66 -1.72 -8.80
N GLU A 16 17.14 -0.52 -8.49
CA GLU A 16 16.71 0.22 -7.30
C GLU A 16 15.26 0.69 -7.45
N ALA A 17 14.87 1.22 -8.61
CA ALA A 17 13.47 1.57 -8.87
C ALA A 17 12.53 0.34 -8.85
N GLU A 18 12.96 -0.82 -9.33
CA GLU A 18 12.22 -2.09 -9.23
C GLU A 18 12.18 -2.62 -7.80
N LYS A 19 13.24 -2.53 -7.01
CA LYS A 19 13.18 -2.80 -5.56
C LYS A 19 12.16 -1.90 -4.88
N TRP A 20 12.14 -0.61 -5.20
CA TRP A 20 11.15 0.34 -4.68
C TRP A 20 9.74 0.05 -5.22
N ARG A 21 9.59 -0.35 -6.49
CA ARG A 21 8.31 -0.78 -7.11
C ARG A 21 7.79 -2.09 -6.52
N LYS A 22 8.67 -3.02 -6.21
CA LYS A 22 8.35 -4.30 -5.56
C LYS A 22 8.07 -4.10 -4.07
N LYS A 23 8.67 -3.06 -3.47
CA LYS A 23 8.34 -2.55 -2.14
C LYS A 23 7.04 -1.73 -2.10
N MET A 24 6.47 -1.35 -3.25
CA MET A 24 5.02 -1.06 -3.38
C MET A 24 4.15 -2.33 -3.31
N SER A 25 4.73 -3.36 -2.68
CA SER A 25 4.22 -4.37 -1.75
C SER A 25 2.99 -5.14 -2.16
N GLU A 26 3.23 -6.42 -2.41
CA GLU A 26 2.26 -7.48 -2.16
C GLU A 26 1.66 -7.28 -0.75
N LEU A 27 0.33 -7.27 -0.67
CA LEU A 27 -0.38 -7.17 0.59
C LEU A 27 -0.09 -8.43 1.42
N LYS A 28 0.22 -8.27 2.71
CA LYS A 28 0.33 -9.40 3.63
C LYS A 28 -1.04 -10.07 3.81
N ARG A 29 -1.02 -11.38 4.02
CA ARG A 29 -2.21 -12.20 4.29
C ARG A 29 -3.08 -11.59 5.39
N CYS A 30 -4.38 -11.52 5.15
CA CYS A 30 -5.40 -11.16 6.13
C CYS A 30 -5.48 -12.22 7.24
N PRO A 31 -5.93 -11.89 8.47
CA PRO A 31 -6.21 -12.88 9.50
C PRO A 31 -7.21 -13.97 9.10
N CYS A 32 -8.05 -13.76 8.08
CA CYS A 32 -8.92 -14.81 7.54
C CYS A 32 -8.15 -15.92 6.81
N GLY A 33 -6.86 -15.72 6.53
CA GLY A 33 -6.03 -16.65 5.79
C GLY A 33 -5.90 -16.31 4.31
N GLU A 34 -6.61 -15.34 3.73
CA GLU A 34 -6.47 -14.98 2.31
C GLU A 34 -5.59 -13.74 2.10
N ILE A 35 -5.00 -13.58 0.92
CA ILE A 35 -4.30 -12.34 0.54
C ILE A 35 -5.29 -11.48 -0.26
N PRO A 36 -5.65 -10.27 0.20
CA PRO A 36 -6.52 -9.39 -0.57
C PRO A 36 -5.83 -8.92 -1.86
N ASP A 37 -6.61 -8.70 -2.91
CA ASP A 37 -6.12 -8.08 -4.16
C ASP A 37 -6.09 -6.56 -4.01
N GLN A 38 -7.05 -5.99 -3.26
CA GLN A 38 -7.19 -4.55 -3.04
C GLN A 38 -7.56 -4.22 -1.58
N LEU A 39 -7.22 -2.99 -1.20
CA LEU A 39 -7.67 -2.38 0.05
C LEU A 39 -8.72 -1.31 -0.24
N SER A 40 -9.81 -1.32 0.53
CA SER A 40 -10.75 -0.21 0.62
C SER A 40 -10.34 0.73 1.74
N VAL A 41 -10.44 2.04 1.50
CA VAL A 41 -10.13 3.08 2.49
C VAL A 41 -11.41 3.85 2.83
N ALA A 42 -11.74 3.92 4.12
CA ALA A 42 -12.90 4.66 4.60
C ALA A 42 -12.51 5.66 5.69
N PHE A 43 -13.04 6.88 5.62
CA PHE A 43 -12.89 7.84 6.71
C PHE A 43 -13.66 7.37 7.95
N ASN A 44 -13.04 7.49 9.13
CA ASN A 44 -13.69 7.17 10.40
C ASN A 44 -14.42 8.37 11.05
N GLY A 45 -14.58 9.48 10.31
CA GLY A 45 -15.25 10.70 10.77
C GLY A 45 -14.44 11.61 11.69
N GLN A 46 -13.19 11.28 12.03
CA GLN A 46 -12.35 12.08 12.94
C GLN A 46 -11.53 13.16 12.22
N GLY A 47 -12.21 14.09 11.55
CA GLY A 47 -11.59 15.31 11.01
C GLY A 47 -10.56 15.08 9.91
N ALA A 48 -10.82 14.11 9.02
CA ALA A 48 -9.98 13.73 7.87
C ALA A 48 -8.56 13.26 8.20
N LYS A 49 -8.23 13.07 9.49
CA LYS A 49 -6.90 12.66 9.96
C LYS A 49 -6.70 11.15 10.01
N TRP A 50 -7.79 10.43 10.17
CA TRP A 50 -7.80 8.99 10.37
C TRP A 50 -8.73 8.31 9.37
N ALA A 51 -8.34 7.12 8.96
CA ALA A 51 -9.11 6.26 8.09
C ALA A 51 -8.89 4.80 8.48
N THR A 52 -9.75 3.92 8.01
CA THR A 52 -9.60 2.48 8.11
C THR A 52 -9.25 1.90 6.75
N ALA A 53 -8.35 0.92 6.74
CA ALA A 53 -8.04 0.09 5.58
C ALA A 53 -8.63 -1.31 5.79
N SER A 54 -9.41 -1.80 4.84
CA SER A 54 -10.01 -3.13 4.86
C SER A 54 -9.72 -3.89 3.58
N GLY A 55 -9.44 -5.19 3.69
CA GLY A 55 -9.18 -6.05 2.53
C GLY A 55 -10.47 -6.59 1.91
N ASP A 56 -10.50 -6.67 0.57
CA ASP A 56 -11.60 -7.25 -0.21
C ASP A 56 -11.82 -8.76 0.02
N CYS A 57 -10.79 -9.47 0.51
CA CYS A 57 -10.85 -10.91 0.77
C CYS A 57 -11.94 -11.36 1.78
N CYS A 58 -12.22 -10.56 2.82
CA CYS A 58 -13.20 -10.94 3.84
C CYS A 58 -14.05 -9.77 4.35
N GLY A 59 -13.60 -8.51 4.20
CA GLY A 59 -14.33 -7.33 4.65
C GLY A 59 -14.52 -7.19 6.15
N PHE A 60 -13.97 -8.08 6.99
CA PHE A 60 -14.18 -8.06 8.45
C PHE A 60 -13.03 -7.43 9.23
N TRP A 61 -11.79 -7.58 8.74
CA TRP A 61 -10.62 -7.06 9.42
C TRP A 61 -10.28 -5.66 8.89
N GLU A 62 -10.17 -4.71 9.81
CA GLU A 62 -9.87 -3.33 9.53
C GLU A 62 -8.64 -2.87 10.32
N VAL A 63 -7.82 -2.04 9.67
CA VAL A 63 -6.65 -1.42 10.29
C VAL A 63 -6.83 0.09 10.25
N GLU A 64 -6.87 0.74 11.41
CA GLU A 64 -6.88 2.19 11.50
C GLU A 64 -5.48 2.76 11.23
N PHE A 65 -5.41 3.83 10.45
CA PHE A 65 -4.17 4.50 10.09
C PHE A 65 -4.36 6.01 9.95
N ARG A 66 -3.24 6.75 10.00
CA ARG A 66 -3.24 8.19 9.76
C ARG A 66 -3.12 8.49 8.28
N THR A 67 -4.03 9.32 7.80
CA THR A 67 -4.02 9.82 6.41
C THR A 67 -3.01 10.96 6.23
N GLU A 68 -2.47 11.53 7.32
CA GLU A 68 -1.67 12.75 7.31
C GLU A 68 -2.37 13.90 6.56
N TYR A 69 -3.71 13.95 6.65
CA TYR A 69 -4.60 14.90 5.97
C TYR A 69 -4.60 14.81 4.43
N GLU A 70 -4.06 13.74 3.87
CA GLU A 70 -4.22 13.43 2.44
C GLU A 70 -5.68 13.00 2.14
N SER A 71 -6.13 13.28 0.92
CA SER A 71 -7.42 12.76 0.41
C SER A 71 -7.38 11.23 0.34
N ILE A 72 -8.47 10.55 0.67
CA ILE A 72 -8.57 9.08 0.56
C ILE A 72 -8.43 8.56 -0.87
N GLU A 73 -8.67 9.41 -1.87
CA GLU A 73 -8.49 9.06 -3.28
C GLU A 73 -7.04 9.25 -3.75
N SER A 74 -6.16 9.78 -2.90
CA SER A 74 -4.77 10.07 -3.30
C SER A 74 -3.88 8.82 -3.26
N ASP A 75 -2.92 8.75 -4.18
CA ASP A 75 -1.92 7.69 -4.21
C ASP A 75 -1.14 7.59 -2.90
N LYS A 76 -0.90 8.72 -2.23
CA LYS A 76 -0.22 8.75 -0.93
C LYS A 76 -1.06 8.12 0.17
N CYS A 77 -2.37 8.40 0.21
CA CYS A 77 -3.25 7.80 1.20
C CYS A 77 -3.35 6.29 0.99
N ASN A 78 -3.39 5.84 -0.27
CA ASN A 78 -3.31 4.42 -0.62
C ASN A 78 -2.00 3.77 -0.15
N GLN A 79 -0.86 4.47 -0.26
CA GLN A 79 0.42 3.99 0.28
C GLN A 79 0.40 3.87 1.81
N PHE A 80 -0.20 4.83 2.52
CA PHE A 80 -0.35 4.76 3.98
C PHE A 80 -1.25 3.59 4.41
N ALA A 81 -2.34 3.35 3.69
CA ALA A 81 -3.22 2.21 3.92
C ALA A 81 -2.47 0.88 3.73
N GLN A 82 -1.71 0.73 2.65
CA GLN A 82 -0.90 -0.46 2.39
C GLN A 82 0.17 -0.68 3.46
N GLN A 83 0.89 0.39 3.85
CA GLN A 83 1.90 0.32 4.90
C GLN A 83 1.27 -0.11 6.22
N ALA A 84 0.16 0.52 6.62
CA ALA A 84 -0.55 0.18 7.85
C ALA A 84 -1.05 -1.26 7.85
N TRP A 85 -1.64 -1.73 6.74
CA TRP A 85 -2.07 -3.11 6.57
C TRP A 85 -0.89 -4.08 6.75
N ASN A 86 0.26 -3.80 6.12
CA ASN A 86 1.42 -4.66 6.17
C ASN A 86 2.16 -4.63 7.52
N ASP A 87 2.11 -3.51 8.24
CA ASP A 87 2.73 -3.37 9.57
C ASP A 87 1.84 -3.84 10.71
N ALA A 88 0.52 -3.93 10.49
CA ALA A 88 -0.41 -4.36 11.50
C ALA A 88 -0.02 -5.73 12.06
N LYS A 89 0.08 -5.79 13.40
CA LYS A 89 0.39 -7.01 14.13
C LYS A 89 -0.74 -8.01 13.88
N ARG A 90 -0.38 -9.16 13.31
CA ARG A 90 -1.26 -10.31 13.16
C ARG A 90 -0.95 -11.24 14.33
N HIS A 91 -1.97 -11.84 14.92
CA HIS A 91 -1.72 -13.02 15.72
C HIS A 91 -1.26 -14.09 14.72
N GLU A 92 0.01 -14.50 14.80
CA GLU A 92 0.43 -15.69 14.07
C GLU A 92 -0.47 -16.80 14.58
N SER A 93 -1.37 -17.30 13.72
CA SER A 93 -1.98 -18.59 13.94
C SER A 93 -0.81 -19.56 13.98
N LEU A 94 -0.58 -20.15 15.14
CA LEU A 94 0.35 -21.26 15.36
C LEU A 94 0.04 -22.34 14.31
N LEU A 95 0.73 -22.29 13.19
CA LEU A 95 0.71 -23.31 12.13
C LEU A 95 2.13 -23.76 11.90
#